data_AF-A0A5D4H5V7-F1
#
_entry.id   AF-A0A5D4H5V7-F1
#
_cell.length_a   1.000
_cell.length_b   1.000
_cell.length_c   1.000
_cell.angle_alpha   90.00
_cell.angle_beta   90.00
_cell.angle_gamma   90.00
#
_symmetry.space_group_name_H-M   'P 1'
#
loop_
_entity.id
_entity.type
_entity.pdbx_description
1 polymer ?
#
loop_
_entity_poly.entity_id
_entity_poly.type
_entity_poly.pdbx_seq_one_letter_code
_entity_poly.pdbx_strand_id
1 'polypeptide(L)' 'MNSIGRFILSIFLAPGDWVSDRLGVTADQNRDLMRMLVNSLFWILMAVVGLAIWTSGLPIYQ' A
#
# COMPACT_ATOMS: atom_id res chain seq x y z
N MET A 1 -16.56 13.96 -9.49
CA MET A 1 -15.62 13.34 -8.54
C MET A 1 -14.55 14.38 -8.18
N ASN A 2 -14.47 14.79 -6.92
CA ASN A 2 -13.50 15.80 -6.49
C ASN A 2 -12.06 15.29 -6.70
N SER A 3 -11.17 16.10 -7.30
CA SER A 3 -9.78 15.72 -7.64
C SER A 3 -9.03 15.04 -6.50
N ILE A 4 -9.34 15.41 -5.26
CA ILE A 4 -8.72 14.87 -4.05
C ILE A 4 -8.98 13.37 -3.88
N GLY A 5 -10.21 12.91 -4.10
CA GLY A 5 -10.55 11.48 -3.94
C GLY A 5 -9.82 10.61 -4.97
N ARG A 6 -9.69 11.09 -6.21
CA ARG A 6 -8.94 10.40 -7.26
C ARG A 6 -7.45 10.35 -6.97
N PHE A 7 -6.91 11.42 -6.38
CA PHE A 7 -5.51 11.50 -5.99
C PHE A 7 -5.17 10.52 -4.86
N ILE A 8 -6.00 10.49 -3.81
CA ILE A 8 -5.85 9.54 -2.70
C ILE A 8 -5.89 8.10 -3.23
N LEU A 9 -6.88 7.76 -4.06
CA LEU A 9 -6.98 6.43 -4.66
C LEU A 9 -5.76 6.09 -5.52
N SER A 10 -5.18 7.05 -6.26
CA SER A 10 -3.98 6.80 -7.05
C SER A 10 -2.77 6.47 -6.18
N ILE A 11 -2.58 7.16 -5.05
CA ILE A 11 -1.52 6.85 -4.10
C ILE A 11 -1.75 5.46 -3.51
N PHE A 12 -3.00 5.18 -3.15
CA PHE A 12 -3.40 3.89 -2.61
C PHE A 12 -3.30 2.75 -3.61
N LEU A 13 -3.17 2.94 -4.93
CA LEU A 13 -3.08 1.84 -5.89
C LEU A 13 -1.70 1.75 -6.58
N ALA A 14 -0.92 2.84 -6.52
CA ALA A 14 0.40 2.94 -7.14
C ALA A 14 1.41 1.83 -6.75
N PRO A 15 1.48 1.36 -5.48
CA PRO A 15 2.46 0.34 -5.10
C PRO A 15 2.18 -1.00 -5.81
N GLY A 16 0.91 -1.40 -5.88
CA GLY A 16 0.49 -2.62 -6.55
C GLY A 16 0.73 -2.57 -8.06
N ASP A 17 0.43 -1.42 -8.68
CA ASP A 17 0.69 -1.20 -10.11
C ASP A 17 2.18 -1.33 -10.45
N TRP A 18 3.03 -0.64 -9.69
CA TRP A 18 4.48 -0.62 -9.93
C TRP A 18 5.12 -2.01 -9.81
N VAL A 19 4.73 -2.80 -8.81
CA VAL A 19 5.26 -4.14 -8.61
C VAL A 19 4.74 -5.11 -9.67
N SER A 20 3.47 -4.98 -10.07
CA SER A 20 2.89 -5.83 -11.13
C SER A 20 3.59 -5.63 -12.47
N ASP A 21 3.96 -4.38 -12.80
CA ASP A 21 4.71 -4.02 -14.01
C ASP A 21 6.15 -4.53 -13.95
N ARG A 22 6.80 -4.45 -12.78
CA ARG A 22 8.17 -4.95 -12.57
C ARG A 22 8.28 -6.47 -12.62
N LEU A 23 7.26 -7.20 -12.17
CA LEU A 23 7.24 -8.66 -12.16
C LEU A 23 6.86 -9.27 -13.52
N GLY A 24 6.51 -8.45 -14.52
CA GLY A 24 6.20 -8.93 -15.86
C GLY A 24 4.99 -9.88 -15.90
N VAL A 25 4.03 -9.69 -14.99
CA VAL A 25 2.83 -10.52 -14.91
C VAL A 25 1.91 -10.14 -16.09
N THR A 26 2.01 -10.90 -17.18
CA THR A 26 1.30 -10.64 -18.45
C THR A 26 -0.14 -11.15 -18.47
N ALA A 27 -0.52 -12.03 -17.53
CA ALA A 27 -1.89 -12.50 -17.40
C ALA A 27 -2.71 -11.49 -16.59
N ASP A 28 -3.71 -10.86 -17.23
CA ASP A 28 -4.53 -9.79 -16.63
C ASP A 28 -5.14 -10.19 -15.27
N GLN A 29 -5.64 -11.43 -15.13
CA GLN A 29 -6.18 -11.93 -13.86
C GLN A 29 -5.13 -11.99 -12.75
N ASN A 30 -3.91 -12.38 -13.08
CA ASN A 30 -2.82 -12.44 -12.11
C ASN A 30 -2.30 -11.04 -11.76
N ARG A 31 -2.37 -10.10 -12.71
CA ARG A 31 -1.96 -8.72 -12.50
C ARG A 31 -2.86 -8.03 -11.48
N ASP A 32 -4.17 -8.21 -11.56
CA ASP A 32 -5.11 -7.62 -10.60
C ASP A 32 -5.00 -8.26 -9.21
N LEU A 33 -4.82 -9.57 -9.12
CA LEU A 33 -4.54 -10.25 -7.84
C LEU A 33 -3.22 -9.77 -7.22
N MET A 34 -2.16 -9.64 -8.03
CA MET A 34 -0.86 -9.14 -7.58
C MET A 34 -0.96 -7.69 -7.10
N ARG A 35 -1.70 -6.84 -7.83
CA ARG A 35 -1.97 -5.46 -7.43
C ARG A 35 -2.67 -5.41 -6.08
N MET A 36 -3.75 -6.17 -5.89
CA MET A 36 -4.45 -6.23 -4.60
C MET A 36 -3.56 -6.74 -3.47
N LEU A 37 -2.80 -7.80 -3.72
CA LEU A 37 -1.90 -8.41 -2.74
C LEU A 37 -0.83 -7.41 -2.29
N VAL A 38 -0.04 -6.90 -3.24
CA VAL A 38 1.05 -5.95 -2.96
C VAL A 38 0.53 -4.72 -2.25
N ASN A 39 -0.63 -4.23 -2.71
CA ASN A 39 -1.21 -3.05 -2.13
C ASN A 39 -1.63 -3.25 -0.67
N SER A 40 -2.33 -4.35 -0.38
CA SER A 40 -2.69 -4.69 1.00
C SER A 40 -1.46 -4.90 1.89
N LEU A 41 -0.44 -5.62 1.41
CA LEU A 41 0.80 -5.86 2.16
C LEU A 41 1.55 -4.57 2.45
N PHE A 42 1.67 -3.67 1.47
CA PHE A 42 2.35 -2.40 1.64
C PHE A 42 1.66 -1.54 2.70
N TRP A 43 0.33 -1.39 2.61
CA TRP A 43 -0.42 -0.56 3.56
C TRP A 43 -0.49 -1.17 4.97
N ILE A 44 -0.57 -2.50 5.10
CA ILE A 44 -0.48 -3.17 6.39
C ILE A 44 0.90 -2.93 7.01
N LEU A 45 1.98 -3.08 6.23
CA LEU A 45 3.34 -2.83 6.72
C LEU A 45 3.51 -1.37 7.16
N MET A 46 3.03 -0.41 6.38
CA MET A 46 3.04 1.01 6.75
C MET A 46 2.27 1.27 8.05
N ALA A 47 1.12 0.62 8.25
CA ALA A 47 0.34 0.73 9.48
C ALA A 47 1.09 0.14 10.68
N VAL A 48 1.68 -1.05 10.53
CA VAL A 48 2.45 -1.70 11.61
C VAL A 48 3.68 -0.87 12.00
N VAL A 49 4.44 -0.38 11.01
CA VAL A 49 5.61 0.47 11.25
C VAL A 49 5.20 1.80 11.89
N GLY A 50 4.15 2.44 11.36
CA GLY A 50 3.61 3.67 11.92
C GLY A 50 3.15 3.51 13.37
N LEU A 51 2.47 2.40 13.68
CA LEU A 51 2.07 2.08 15.05
C LEU A 51 3.28 1.82 15.95
N ALA A 52 4.30 1.09 15.50
CA ALA A 52 5.49 0.82 16.29
C ALA A 52 6.29 2.11 16.60
N ILE A 53 6.41 3.02 15.63
CA ILE A 53 7.03 4.34 15.84
C ILE A 53 6.18 5.18 16.80
N TRP A 54 4.86 5.17 16.63
CA TRP A 54 3.95 5.90 17.50
C TRP A 54 4.03 5.39 18.95
N THR A 55 3.98 4.08 19.16
CA THR A 55 4.01 3.49 20.51
C THR A 55 5.35 3.70 21.20
N SER A 56 6.46 3.67 20.47
CA SER A 56 7.79 3.99 21.04
C SER A 56 7.96 5.46 21.45
N GLY A 57 7.13 6.36 20.92
CA GLY A 57 7.08 7.76 21.35
C GLY A 57 6.19 8.04 22.56
N LEU A 58 5.39 7.08 23.02
CA LEU A 58 4.48 7.29 24.15
C LEU A 58 5.24 7.23 25.49
N PRO A 59 4.99 8.17 26.41
CA PRO A 59 5.72 8.27 27.70
C PRO A 59 5.47 7.09 28.66
N ILE A 60 4.47 6.24 28.39
CA ILE A 60 4.24 4.99 29.13
C ILE A 60 5.29 3.91 28.80
N TYR A 61 5.93 4.01 27.63
CA TYR A 61 6.87 3.01 27.11
C TYR A 61 8.33 3.53 27.00
N GLN A 62 8.61 4.75 27.47
CA GLN A 62 9.97 5.28 27.68
C GLN A 62 10.47 4.94 29.08
#